data_AF-A0AAJ6YPT0-F1
#
_entry.id   AF-A0AAJ6YPT0-F1
#
_cell.length_a   1.000
_cell.length_b   1.000
_cell.length_c   1.000
_cell.angle_alpha   90.00
_cell.angle_beta   90.00
_cell.angle_gamma   90.00
#
_symmetry.space_group_name_H-M   'P 1'
#
loop_
_entity.id
_entity.type
_entity.pdbx_description
1 polymer ?
#
loop_
_entity_poly.entity_id
_entity_poly.type
_entity_poly.pdbx_seq_one_letter_code
_entity_poly.pdbx_strand_id
1 'polypeptide(L)'
;MESVAESIIQRAIDKEKKEQYTMALVLYQEGLQMLIDAIKELKDPVRKVSFQNNAKEYMERAERVKALIEKKKLSGKYREHIKIESNATGYGYSSVFGRFLDGRVTQICVEEPYIRTYHQCQNFLRFCELAVQKCQSLSKISLTTTSEKNKKSEQLEWLEQLKTSLADHLVTLDVQFSETLHDRQISLNNGWIIKIGRGLDYFKPPFSKFVLGYFDLELRPCLETKVDIFHQSQIEDNKK
;
A
#
# COMPACT_ATOMS: atom_id res chain seq x y z
N MET A 1 -24.72 7.40 6.88
CA MET A 1 -23.49 8.16 6.53
C MET A 1 -22.75 8.60 7.79
N GLU A 2 -23.42 9.27 8.73
CA GLU A 2 -22.87 9.69 10.04
C GLU A 2 -22.16 8.56 10.82
N SER A 3 -22.86 7.46 11.12
CA SER A 3 -22.29 6.30 11.84
C SER A 3 -21.07 5.67 11.13
N VAL A 4 -21.00 5.77 9.80
CA VAL A 4 -19.86 5.26 9.02
C VAL A 4 -18.65 6.19 9.15
N ALA A 5 -18.87 7.50 9.08
CA ALA A 5 -17.82 8.50 9.28
C ALA A 5 -17.20 8.38 10.67
N GLU A 6 -18.03 8.24 11.72
CA GLU A 6 -17.58 8.05 13.09
C GLU A 6 -16.74 6.78 13.26
N SER A 7 -17.19 5.66 12.68
CA SER A 7 -16.45 4.40 12.70
C SER A 7 -15.06 4.53 12.06
N ILE A 8 -14.97 5.24 10.94
CA ILE A 8 -13.70 5.46 10.23
C ILE A 8 -12.76 6.37 11.04
N ILE A 9 -13.29 7.42 11.65
CA ILE A 9 -12.52 8.31 12.51
C ILE A 9 -12.02 7.57 13.77
N GLN A 10 -12.85 6.71 14.36
CA GLN A 10 -12.44 5.89 15.49
C GLN A 10 -11.29 4.94 15.12
N ARG A 11 -11.36 4.33 13.92
CA ARG A 11 -10.25 3.55 13.37
C ARG A 11 -9.01 4.40 13.16
N ALA A 12 -9.14 5.65 12.70
CA ALA A 12 -8.01 6.57 12.56
C ALA A 12 -7.29 6.81 13.89
N ILE A 13 -8.05 7.07 14.95
CA ILE A 13 -7.54 7.25 16.32
C ILE A 13 -6.80 5.99 16.80
N ASP A 14 -7.37 4.81 16.56
CA ASP A 14 -6.73 3.55 16.96
C ASP A 14 -5.43 3.28 16.20
N LYS A 15 -5.35 3.68 14.92
CA LYS A 15 -4.13 3.61 14.12
C LYS A 15 -3.07 4.59 14.61
N GLU A 16 -3.47 5.80 14.97
CA GLU A 16 -2.58 6.81 15.56
C GLU A 16 -1.97 6.31 16.88
N LYS A 17 -2.79 5.73 17.78
CA LYS A 17 -2.33 5.12 19.03
C LYS A 17 -1.33 3.97 18.83
N LYS A 18 -1.43 3.27 17.70
CA LYS A 18 -0.52 2.18 17.30
C LYS A 18 0.71 2.68 16.52
N GLU A 19 0.90 3.99 16.43
CA GLU A 19 1.97 4.63 15.64
C GLU A 19 1.92 4.30 14.14
N GLN A 20 0.76 3.89 13.62
CA GLN A 20 0.52 3.65 12.19
C GLN A 20 0.06 4.95 11.53
N TYR A 21 0.91 5.98 11.59
CA TYR A 21 0.52 7.36 11.28
C TYR A 21 0.08 7.58 9.84
N THR A 22 0.72 6.94 8.85
CA THR A 22 0.30 7.09 7.44
C THR A 22 -1.11 6.56 7.22
N MET A 23 -1.45 5.42 7.85
CA MET A 23 -2.80 4.85 7.80
C MET A 23 -3.80 5.72 8.58
N ALA A 24 -3.40 6.22 9.75
CA ALA A 24 -4.24 7.13 10.54
C ALA A 24 -4.61 8.38 9.74
N LEU A 25 -3.63 8.98 9.04
CA LEU A 25 -3.86 10.16 8.21
C LEU A 25 -4.87 9.91 7.09
N VAL A 26 -4.75 8.79 6.36
CA VAL A 26 -5.70 8.41 5.31
C VAL A 26 -7.11 8.26 5.88
N LEU A 27 -7.25 7.54 7.01
CA LEU A 27 -8.56 7.34 7.64
C LEU A 27 -9.16 8.65 8.17
N TYR A 28 -8.34 9.56 8.71
CA TYR A 28 -8.82 10.90 9.08
C TYR A 28 -9.34 11.65 7.86
N GLN A 29 -8.63 11.63 6.73
CA GLN A 29 -9.05 12.31 5.50
C GLN A 29 -10.36 11.74 4.94
N GLU A 30 -10.47 10.41 4.86
CA GLU A 30 -11.70 9.72 4.42
C GLU A 30 -12.88 10.03 5.34
N GLY A 31 -12.68 9.91 6.65
CA GLY A 31 -13.70 10.18 7.66
C GLY A 31 -14.16 11.63 7.64
N LEU A 32 -13.22 12.58 7.50
CA LEU A 32 -13.50 14.01 7.36
C LEU A 32 -14.29 14.31 6.09
N GLN A 33 -13.91 13.72 4.95
CA GLN A 33 -14.63 13.91 3.70
C GLN A 33 -16.10 13.48 3.85
N MET A 34 -16.35 12.29 4.40
CA MET A 34 -17.70 11.80 4.67
C MET A 34 -18.47 12.68 5.67
N LEU A 35 -17.79 13.19 6.70
CA LEU A 35 -18.41 14.07 7.68
C LEU A 35 -18.81 15.41 7.05
N ILE A 36 -17.94 16.00 6.22
CA ILE A 36 -18.21 17.23 5.47
C ILE A 36 -19.40 17.05 4.54
N ASP A 37 -19.46 15.93 3.82
CA ASP A 37 -20.58 15.65 2.93
C ASP A 37 -21.90 15.45 3.70
N ALA A 38 -21.86 14.81 4.87
CA ALA A 38 -23.02 14.71 5.75
C ALA A 38 -23.49 16.08 6.29
N ILE A 39 -22.56 17.00 6.61
CA ILE A 39 -22.86 18.36 7.08
C ILE A 39 -23.59 19.18 6.00
N LYS A 40 -23.27 18.98 4.72
CA LYS A 40 -23.92 19.69 3.60
C LYS A 40 -25.41 19.34 3.51
N GLU A 41 -25.75 18.07 3.72
CA GLU A 41 -27.13 17.56 3.66
C GLU A 41 -27.94 17.82 4.94
N LEU A 42 -27.28 18.24 6.03
CA LEU A 42 -27.93 18.43 7.32
C LEU A 42 -28.80 19.70 7.35
N LYS A 43 -30.09 19.52 7.67
CA LYS A 43 -31.07 20.61 7.83
C LYS A 43 -31.14 21.16 9.25
N ASP A 44 -30.87 20.33 10.25
CA ASP A 44 -30.92 20.70 11.67
C ASP A 44 -29.72 21.61 12.03
N PRO A 45 -29.95 22.88 12.43
CA PRO A 45 -28.87 23.82 12.69
C PRO A 45 -28.05 23.47 13.93
N VAL A 46 -28.64 22.88 14.97
CA VAL A 46 -27.94 22.54 16.22
C VAL A 46 -26.99 21.38 15.96
N ARG A 47 -27.47 20.33 15.29
CA ARG A 47 -26.64 19.19 14.91
C ARG A 47 -25.55 19.60 13.93
N LYS A 48 -25.86 20.52 13.00
CA LYS A 48 -24.88 21.04 12.03
C LYS A 48 -23.70 21.72 12.71
N VAL A 49 -23.95 22.58 13.71
CA VAL A 49 -22.89 23.22 14.50
C VAL A 49 -22.05 22.20 15.27
N SER A 50 -22.69 21.21 15.89
CA SER A 50 -21.98 20.12 16.59
C SER A 50 -21.00 19.39 15.67
N PHE A 51 -21.44 19.02 14.47
CA PHE A 51 -20.61 18.28 13.51
C PHE A 51 -19.50 19.14 12.93
N GLN A 52 -19.74 20.44 12.73
CA GLN A 52 -18.69 21.38 12.33
C GLN A 52 -17.58 21.46 13.38
N ASN A 53 -17.93 21.47 14.67
CA ASN A 53 -16.94 21.45 15.75
C ASN A 53 -16.14 20.14 15.75
N ASN A 54 -16.81 18.99 15.60
CA ASN A 54 -16.14 17.69 15.50
C ASN A 54 -15.21 17.63 14.28
N ALA A 55 -15.68 18.09 13.11
CA ALA A 55 -14.88 18.13 11.88
C ALA A 55 -13.64 19.00 12.05
N LYS A 56 -13.77 20.16 12.72
CA LYS A 56 -12.63 21.02 13.05
C LYS A 56 -11.61 20.29 13.93
N GLU A 57 -12.06 19.61 14.99
CA GLU A 57 -11.16 18.85 15.87
C GLU A 57 -10.41 17.75 15.11
N TYR A 58 -11.11 16.97 14.29
CA TYR A 58 -10.50 15.89 13.52
C TYR A 58 -9.57 16.41 12.42
N MET A 59 -9.85 17.57 11.83
CA MET A 59 -8.96 18.24 10.88
C MET A 59 -7.67 18.68 11.57
N GLU A 60 -7.75 19.28 12.75
CA GLU A 60 -6.57 19.66 13.53
C GLU A 60 -5.74 18.42 13.94
N ARG A 61 -6.38 17.29 14.28
CA ARG A 61 -5.68 16.01 14.50
C ARG A 61 -4.95 15.53 13.25
N ALA A 62 -5.62 15.53 12.09
CA ALA A 62 -5.03 15.11 10.83
C ALA A 62 -3.78 15.94 10.47
N GLU A 63 -3.84 17.26 10.63
CA GLU A 63 -2.69 18.15 10.40
C GLU A 63 -1.54 17.88 11.38
N ARG A 64 -1.84 17.60 12.66
CA ARG A 64 -0.79 17.20 13.62
C ARG A 64 -0.11 15.89 13.23
N VAL A 65 -0.89 14.88 12.82
CA VAL A 65 -0.36 13.59 12.35
C VAL A 65 0.50 13.78 11.11
N LYS A 66 0.05 14.59 10.15
CA LYS A 66 0.80 14.94 8.94
C LYS A 66 2.13 15.62 9.27
N ALA A 67 2.13 16.62 10.14
CA ALA A 67 3.34 17.30 10.58
C ALA A 67 4.31 16.34 11.30
N LEU A 68 3.79 15.40 12.10
CA LEU A 68 4.59 14.37 12.75
C LEU A 68 5.24 13.41 11.75
N ILE A 69 4.49 12.97 10.72
CA ILE A 69 5.01 12.13 9.63
C ILE A 69 6.19 12.84 8.96
N GLU A 70 6.00 14.09 8.51
CA GLU A 70 7.07 14.83 7.82
C GLU A 70 8.28 15.08 8.73
N LYS A 71 8.08 15.41 10.01
CA LYS A 71 9.17 15.55 10.98
C LYS A 71 9.96 14.24 11.16
N LYS A 72 9.27 13.10 11.25
CA LYS A 72 9.90 11.78 11.38
C LYS A 72 10.61 11.36 10.10
N LYS A 73 10.08 11.70 8.92
CA LYS A 73 10.73 11.48 7.61
C LYS A 73 12.01 12.28 7.47
N LEU A 74 11.97 13.59 7.76
CA LEU A 74 13.14 14.48 7.70
C LEU A 74 14.26 14.07 8.64
N SER A 75 13.92 13.47 9.78
CA SER A 75 14.92 12.95 10.74
C SER A 75 15.40 11.53 10.43
N GLY A 76 14.91 10.89 9.37
CA GLY A 76 15.25 9.50 9.03
C GLY A 76 14.73 8.46 10.04
N LYS A 77 13.78 8.85 10.89
CA LYS A 77 13.25 8.03 12.00
C LYS A 77 11.83 7.54 11.76
N TYR A 78 11.26 7.78 10.58
CA TYR A 78 9.92 7.30 10.28
C TYR A 78 9.94 5.78 10.13
N ARG A 79 9.19 5.09 11.00
CA ARG A 79 8.93 3.67 10.91
C ARG A 79 7.53 3.37 11.42
N GLU A 80 6.83 2.47 10.73
CA GLU A 80 5.57 1.90 11.19
C GLU A 80 5.58 0.38 10.99
N HIS A 81 4.89 -0.31 11.90
CA HIS A 81 4.83 -1.76 11.95
C HIS A 81 3.38 -2.22 11.87
N ILE A 82 3.10 -3.17 10.98
CA ILE A 82 1.79 -3.77 10.83
C ILE A 82 1.93 -5.27 11.01
N LYS A 83 1.14 -5.84 11.92
CA LYS A 83 0.95 -7.29 12.04
C LYS A 83 -0.35 -7.65 11.35
N ILE A 84 -0.27 -8.47 10.32
CA ILE A 84 -1.42 -9.09 9.66
C ILE A 84 -1.62 -10.43 10.35
N GLU A 85 -2.71 -10.56 11.09
CA GLU A 85 -3.07 -11.79 11.78
C GLU A 85 -3.53 -12.87 10.79
N SER A 86 -3.40 -14.15 11.17
CA SER A 86 -3.93 -15.25 10.36
C SER A 86 -5.44 -15.10 10.17
N ASN A 87 -5.92 -15.30 8.94
CA ASN A 87 -7.31 -15.10 8.50
C ASN A 87 -7.79 -13.64 8.49
N ALA A 88 -6.95 -12.66 8.79
CA ALA A 88 -7.36 -11.27 8.68
C ALA A 88 -7.70 -10.88 7.22
N THR A 89 -8.67 -10.00 7.04
CA THR A 89 -9.07 -9.39 5.76
C THR A 89 -8.85 -7.87 5.82
N GLY A 90 -9.04 -7.17 4.71
CA GLY A 90 -8.80 -5.72 4.58
C GLY A 90 -7.32 -5.34 4.39
N TYR A 91 -6.52 -6.30 3.91
CA TYR A 91 -5.10 -6.11 3.62
C TYR A 91 -4.78 -6.39 2.15
N GLY A 92 -5.69 -6.01 1.25
CA GLY A 92 -5.39 -6.01 -0.18
C GLY A 92 -4.24 -5.05 -0.50
N TYR A 93 -3.72 -5.12 -1.73
CA TYR A 93 -2.58 -4.30 -2.13
C TYR A 93 -2.89 -2.80 -2.08
N SER A 94 -4.13 -2.39 -2.36
CA SER A 94 -4.55 -1.00 -2.21
C SER A 94 -4.42 -0.54 -0.77
N SER A 95 -4.95 -1.32 0.19
CA SER A 95 -4.83 -1.03 1.61
C SER A 95 -3.38 -1.01 2.11
N VAL A 96 -2.54 -1.96 1.67
CA VAL A 96 -1.16 -2.07 2.17
C VAL A 96 -0.23 -1.05 1.52
N PHE A 97 -0.28 -0.88 0.20
CA PHE A 97 0.69 -0.09 -0.59
C PHE A 97 0.14 1.24 -1.10
N GLY A 98 -1.17 1.35 -1.34
CA GLY A 98 -1.78 2.44 -2.10
C GLY A 98 -1.49 3.83 -1.54
N ARG A 99 -1.35 3.98 -0.21
CA ARG A 99 -1.05 5.27 0.43
C ARG A 99 0.38 5.79 0.22
N PHE A 100 1.27 4.96 -0.32
CA PHE A 100 2.66 5.34 -0.64
C PHE A 100 2.88 5.58 -2.14
N LEU A 101 1.90 5.17 -2.96
CA LEU A 101 1.88 5.32 -4.41
C LEU A 101 1.18 6.64 -4.74
N ASP A 102 1.96 7.64 -5.13
CA ASP A 102 1.47 8.97 -5.50
C ASP A 102 2.13 9.47 -6.79
N GLY A 103 1.69 10.62 -7.30
CA GLY A 103 2.19 11.18 -8.57
C GLY A 103 3.68 11.54 -8.58
N ARG A 104 4.38 11.51 -7.43
CA ARG A 104 5.83 11.74 -7.33
C ARG A 104 6.63 10.46 -7.56
N VAL A 105 6.01 9.29 -7.47
CA VAL A 105 6.66 8.01 -7.74
C VAL A 105 6.85 7.87 -9.24
N THR A 106 8.10 7.83 -9.68
CA THR A 106 8.47 7.58 -11.09
C THR A 106 9.15 6.24 -11.29
N GLN A 107 9.70 5.65 -10.21
CA GLN A 107 10.40 4.37 -10.24
C GLN A 107 10.07 3.52 -9.01
N ILE A 108 9.86 2.23 -9.25
CA ILE A 108 9.60 1.22 -8.22
C ILE A 108 10.61 0.09 -8.37
N CYS A 109 11.25 -0.30 -7.28
CA CYS A 109 12.12 -1.47 -7.21
C CYS A 109 11.46 -2.52 -6.32
N VAL A 110 11.30 -3.75 -6.83
CA VAL A 110 10.68 -4.88 -6.15
C VAL A 110 11.70 -6.01 -6.06
N GLU A 111 12.07 -6.36 -4.83
CA GLU A 111 12.84 -7.55 -4.49
C GLU A 111 11.88 -8.59 -3.94
N GLU A 112 11.61 -9.64 -4.71
CA GLU A 112 10.64 -10.67 -4.37
C GLU A 112 11.13 -12.03 -4.86
N PRO A 113 11.66 -12.91 -3.98
CA PRO A 113 12.19 -14.20 -4.38
C PRO A 113 11.14 -15.13 -4.99
N TYR A 114 9.86 -14.93 -4.69
CA TYR A 114 8.81 -15.89 -5.01
C TYR A 114 7.90 -15.47 -6.17
N ILE A 115 8.34 -14.70 -7.17
CA ILE A 115 7.55 -14.49 -8.41
C ILE A 115 7.80 -15.64 -9.39
N ARG A 116 7.44 -16.88 -9.00
CA ARG A 116 7.83 -18.11 -9.73
C ARG A 116 6.66 -18.84 -10.38
N THR A 117 5.55 -18.94 -9.66
CA THR A 117 4.37 -19.67 -10.11
C THR A 117 3.31 -18.71 -10.67
N TYR A 118 2.31 -19.26 -11.34
CA TYR A 118 1.24 -18.48 -11.96
C TYR A 118 0.56 -17.50 -10.99
N HIS A 119 0.11 -17.95 -9.82
CA HIS A 119 -0.57 -17.09 -8.84
C HIS A 119 0.37 -16.00 -8.28
N GLN A 120 1.66 -16.29 -8.16
CA GLN A 120 2.65 -15.30 -7.71
C GLN A 120 2.90 -14.23 -8.78
N CYS A 121 2.94 -14.61 -10.06
CA CYS A 121 2.99 -13.67 -11.17
C CYS A 121 1.71 -12.82 -11.23
N GLN A 122 0.53 -13.40 -10.97
CA GLN A 122 -0.73 -12.65 -10.85
C GLN A 122 -0.73 -11.67 -9.68
N ASN A 123 -0.13 -12.05 -8.55
CA ASN A 123 0.08 -11.15 -7.42
C ASN A 123 0.96 -9.95 -7.81
N PHE A 124 2.07 -10.19 -8.51
CA PHE A 124 2.90 -9.10 -9.04
C PHE A 124 2.16 -8.23 -10.08
N LEU A 125 1.38 -8.82 -10.98
CA LEU A 125 0.53 -8.10 -11.92
C LEU A 125 -0.43 -7.15 -11.20
N ARG A 126 -1.15 -7.62 -10.17
CA ARG A 126 -2.09 -6.77 -9.41
C ARG A 126 -1.39 -5.62 -8.69
N PHE A 127 -0.16 -5.83 -8.23
CA PHE A 127 0.66 -4.74 -7.69
C PHE A 127 1.01 -3.72 -8.78
N CYS A 128 1.39 -4.18 -9.99
CA CYS A 128 1.67 -3.30 -11.12
C CYS A 128 0.43 -2.51 -11.57
N GLU A 129 -0.74 -3.15 -11.64
CA GLU A 129 -2.02 -2.48 -11.94
C GLU A 129 -2.29 -1.34 -10.95
N LEU A 130 -2.13 -1.59 -9.65
CA LEU A 130 -2.28 -0.57 -8.62
C LEU A 130 -1.26 0.57 -8.81
N ALA A 131 0.00 0.24 -9.11
CA ALA A 131 1.05 1.23 -9.33
C ALA A 131 0.73 2.14 -10.52
N VAL A 132 0.33 1.58 -11.65
CA VAL A 132 -0.07 2.34 -12.85
C VAL A 132 -1.29 3.22 -12.55
N GLN A 133 -2.27 2.72 -11.80
CA GLN A 133 -3.46 3.49 -11.43
C GLN A 133 -3.16 4.68 -10.51
N LYS A 134 -2.18 4.56 -9.62
CA LYS A 134 -1.90 5.54 -8.57
C LYS A 134 -0.77 6.51 -8.92
N CYS A 135 0.22 6.07 -9.69
CA CYS A 135 1.44 6.80 -9.99
C CYS A 135 1.40 7.34 -11.43
N GLN A 136 0.86 8.54 -11.62
CA GLN A 136 0.71 9.16 -12.95
C GLN A 136 2.02 9.36 -13.71
N SER A 137 3.14 9.50 -12.99
CA SER A 137 4.47 9.74 -13.53
C SER A 137 5.35 8.48 -13.55
N LEU A 138 4.77 7.30 -13.30
CA LEU A 138 5.51 6.04 -13.27
C LEU A 138 6.08 5.74 -14.65
N SER A 139 7.39 5.54 -14.73
CA SER A 139 8.07 5.20 -15.99
C SER A 139 8.81 3.88 -15.93
N LYS A 140 9.10 3.36 -14.72
CA LYS A 140 9.91 2.15 -14.56
C LYS A 140 9.54 1.32 -13.33
N ILE A 141 9.46 0.01 -13.53
CA ILE A 141 9.42 -1.00 -12.48
C ILE A 141 10.62 -1.92 -12.67
N SER A 142 11.43 -2.11 -11.64
CA SER A 142 12.51 -3.09 -11.62
C SER A 142 12.11 -4.25 -10.70
N LEU A 143 12.10 -5.48 -11.22
CA LEU A 143 11.84 -6.70 -10.47
C LEU A 143 13.13 -7.52 -10.37
N THR A 144 13.57 -7.81 -9.14
CA THR A 144 14.58 -8.84 -8.86
C THR A 144 13.87 -10.04 -8.23
N THR A 145 13.99 -11.21 -8.85
CA THR A 145 13.34 -12.45 -8.37
C THR A 145 14.26 -13.66 -8.51
N THR A 146 13.80 -14.84 -8.06
CA THR A 146 14.53 -16.11 -8.27
C THR A 146 13.93 -16.88 -9.44
N SER A 147 14.74 -17.68 -10.13
CA SER A 147 14.26 -18.53 -11.22
C SER A 147 13.56 -19.77 -10.67
N GLU A 148 12.43 -20.15 -11.27
CA GLU A 148 11.85 -21.47 -11.05
C GLU A 148 12.74 -22.54 -11.68
N LYS A 149 12.99 -23.65 -10.98
CA LYS A 149 13.94 -24.69 -11.43
C LYS A 149 13.37 -25.55 -12.55
N ASN A 150 12.09 -25.91 -12.42
CA ASN A 150 11.45 -26.88 -13.32
C ASN A 150 10.59 -26.22 -14.40
N LYS A 151 10.13 -24.99 -14.18
CA LYS A 151 9.15 -24.28 -15.02
C LYS A 151 9.61 -22.87 -15.39
N LYS A 152 10.92 -22.68 -15.54
CA LYS A 152 11.53 -21.38 -15.90
C LYS A 152 10.90 -20.75 -17.14
N SER A 153 10.61 -21.56 -18.16
CA SER A 153 10.01 -21.08 -19.41
C SER A 153 8.65 -20.44 -19.19
N GLU A 154 7.78 -21.03 -18.36
CA GLU A 154 6.46 -20.49 -18.05
C GLU A 154 6.57 -19.16 -17.29
N GLN A 155 7.46 -19.10 -16.28
CA GLN A 155 7.73 -17.87 -15.52
C GLN A 155 8.19 -16.73 -16.43
N LEU A 156 9.16 -17.01 -17.32
CA LEU A 156 9.67 -16.02 -18.27
C LEU A 156 8.57 -15.55 -19.22
N GLU A 157 7.76 -16.46 -19.75
CA GLU A 157 6.67 -16.14 -20.66
C GLU A 157 5.66 -15.17 -20.02
N TRP A 158 5.21 -15.45 -18.79
CA TRP A 158 4.27 -14.56 -18.09
C TRP A 158 4.88 -13.18 -17.79
N LEU A 159 6.17 -13.13 -17.42
CA LEU A 159 6.85 -11.86 -17.13
C LEU A 159 7.10 -11.03 -18.40
N GLU A 160 7.40 -11.66 -19.54
CA GLU A 160 7.52 -10.98 -20.84
C GLU A 160 6.17 -10.47 -21.37
N GLN A 161 5.08 -11.24 -21.16
CA GLN A 161 3.72 -10.76 -21.45
C GLN A 161 3.38 -9.52 -20.60
N LEU A 162 3.67 -9.55 -19.29
CA LEU A 162 3.47 -8.40 -18.41
C LEU A 162 4.33 -7.21 -18.82
N LYS A 163 5.59 -7.43 -19.18
CA LYS A 163 6.50 -6.38 -19.67
C LYS A 163 5.95 -5.69 -20.91
N THR A 164 5.44 -6.48 -21.86
CA THR A 164 4.81 -5.95 -23.08
C THR A 164 3.56 -5.12 -22.74
N SER A 165 2.69 -5.65 -21.88
CA SER A 165 1.47 -4.93 -21.45
C SER A 165 1.79 -3.62 -20.71
N LEU A 166 2.83 -3.59 -19.88
CA LEU A 166 3.25 -2.37 -19.18
C LEU A 166 3.84 -1.33 -20.15
N ALA A 167 4.51 -1.76 -21.22
CA ALA A 167 5.04 -0.86 -22.24
C ALA A 167 3.92 -0.09 -22.97
N ASP A 168 2.74 -0.69 -23.16
CA ASP A 168 1.56 0.00 -23.71
C ASP A 168 1.10 1.18 -22.81
N HIS A 169 1.48 1.15 -21.52
CA HIS A 169 1.26 2.22 -20.55
C HIS A 169 2.49 3.10 -20.34
N LEU A 170 3.50 3.04 -21.21
CA LEU A 170 4.76 3.77 -21.12
C LEU A 170 5.58 3.44 -19.85
N VAL A 171 5.37 2.26 -19.28
CA VAL A 171 6.10 1.76 -18.11
C VAL A 171 7.05 0.65 -18.54
N THR A 172 8.35 0.86 -18.35
CA THR A 172 9.36 -0.18 -18.60
C THR A 172 9.42 -1.15 -17.42
N LEU A 173 9.30 -2.45 -17.68
CA LEU A 173 9.57 -3.51 -16.70
C LEU A 173 10.94 -4.15 -16.98
N ASP A 174 11.87 -3.98 -16.04
CA ASP A 174 13.17 -4.66 -16.04
C ASP A 174 13.14 -5.84 -15.07
N VAL A 175 13.41 -7.05 -15.56
CA VAL A 175 13.42 -8.27 -14.74
C VAL A 175 14.84 -8.80 -14.61
N GLN A 176 15.28 -9.03 -13.38
CA GLN A 176 16.57 -9.63 -13.04
C GLN A 176 16.37 -10.88 -12.20
N PHE A 177 17.17 -11.91 -12.48
CA PHE A 177 17.17 -13.16 -11.72
C PHE A 177 18.40 -13.22 -10.83
N SER A 178 18.20 -13.48 -9.54
CA SER A 178 19.28 -13.67 -8.56
C SER A 178 18.98 -14.88 -7.69
N GLU A 179 19.90 -15.84 -7.64
CA GLU A 179 19.75 -17.06 -6.83
C GLU A 179 20.03 -16.82 -5.34
N THR A 180 20.71 -15.73 -5.00
CA THR A 180 21.05 -15.34 -3.62
C THR A 180 20.04 -14.37 -3.00
N LEU A 181 18.94 -14.07 -3.71
CA LEU A 181 17.91 -13.17 -3.24
C LEU A 181 17.09 -13.80 -2.11
N HIS A 182 17.06 -13.14 -0.96
CA HIS A 182 16.24 -13.54 0.19
C HIS A 182 15.35 -12.41 0.71
N ASP A 183 15.76 -11.17 0.49
CA ASP A 183 15.03 -9.98 0.92
C ASP A 183 13.70 -9.84 0.16
N ARG A 184 12.69 -9.35 0.89
CA ARG A 184 11.33 -9.10 0.41
C ARG A 184 11.03 -7.62 0.65
N GLN A 185 11.25 -6.80 -0.37
CA GLN A 185 11.28 -5.35 -0.23
C GLN A 185 10.69 -4.68 -1.47
N ILE A 186 9.92 -3.62 -1.23
CA ILE A 186 9.47 -2.68 -2.26
C ILE A 186 10.04 -1.32 -1.90
N SER A 187 10.80 -0.72 -2.81
CA SER A 187 11.42 0.58 -2.64
C SER A 187 10.87 1.53 -3.69
N LEU A 188 10.39 2.69 -3.25
CA LEU A 188 9.83 3.74 -4.07
C LEU A 188 10.82 4.91 -4.12
N ASN A 189 11.00 5.53 -5.29
CA ASN A 189 11.94 6.64 -5.42
C ASN A 189 11.53 7.93 -4.69
N ASN A 190 10.32 7.99 -4.14
CA ASN A 190 9.90 9.03 -3.20
C ASN A 190 10.39 8.78 -1.75
N GLY A 191 11.21 7.74 -1.55
CA GLY A 191 11.92 7.41 -0.31
C GLY A 191 11.22 6.37 0.58
N TRP A 192 10.02 5.91 0.22
CA TRP A 192 9.34 4.86 0.99
C TRP A 192 9.93 3.48 0.70
N ILE A 193 10.14 2.72 1.77
CA ILE A 193 10.55 1.32 1.71
C ILE A 193 9.56 0.48 2.52
N ILE A 194 9.06 -0.59 1.91
CA ILE A 194 8.11 -1.52 2.51
C ILE A 194 8.70 -2.93 2.47
N LYS A 195 9.00 -3.50 3.64
CA LYS A 195 9.42 -4.90 3.79
C LYS A 195 8.26 -5.75 4.26
N ILE A 196 8.02 -6.88 3.59
CA ILE A 196 6.92 -7.78 3.93
C ILE A 196 7.47 -9.16 4.26
N GLY A 197 7.13 -9.69 5.44
CA GLY A 197 7.63 -10.96 5.93
C GLY A 197 7.33 -12.15 5.02
N ARG A 198 6.32 -12.08 4.15
CA ARG A 198 5.96 -13.08 3.13
C ARG A 198 6.01 -12.55 1.71
N GLY A 199 6.53 -11.33 1.52
CA GLY A 199 6.56 -10.72 0.21
C GLY A 199 5.17 -10.34 -0.30
N LEU A 200 4.93 -10.45 -1.60
CA LEU A 200 3.62 -10.24 -2.22
C LEU A 200 2.66 -11.43 -2.03
N ASP A 201 3.15 -12.59 -1.58
CA ASP A 201 2.39 -13.85 -1.50
C ASP A 201 1.88 -14.18 -0.09
N TYR A 202 1.18 -13.22 0.53
CA TYR A 202 0.63 -13.35 1.89
C TYR A 202 -0.86 -13.69 1.93
N PHE A 203 -1.51 -13.96 0.78
CA PHE A 203 -2.92 -14.35 0.75
C PHE A 203 -3.11 -15.86 0.93
N LYS A 204 -4.21 -16.27 1.55
CA LYS A 204 -4.62 -17.67 1.53
C LYS A 204 -5.23 -18.02 0.16
N PRO A 205 -5.10 -19.29 -0.29
CA PRO A 205 -5.85 -19.76 -1.44
C PRO A 205 -7.36 -19.66 -1.15
N PRO A 206 -8.19 -19.29 -2.14
CA PRO A 206 -9.64 -19.27 -1.96
C PRO A 206 -10.16 -20.71 -1.84
N PHE A 207 -11.16 -20.95 -1.00
CA PHE A 207 -11.70 -22.29 -0.77
C PHE A 207 -12.58 -22.81 -1.92
N SER A 208 -13.09 -21.92 -2.76
CA SER A 208 -13.86 -22.27 -3.97
C SER A 208 -13.61 -21.26 -5.09
N LYS A 209 -14.04 -21.59 -6.30
CA LYS A 209 -13.96 -20.67 -7.47
C LYS A 209 -15.00 -19.54 -7.41
N PHE A 210 -16.03 -19.66 -6.57
CA PHE A 210 -17.14 -18.72 -6.44
C PHE A 210 -17.33 -18.35 -4.97
N VAL A 211 -16.40 -17.54 -4.47
CA VAL A 211 -16.39 -17.03 -3.10
C VAL A 211 -16.04 -15.55 -3.11
N LEU A 212 -16.61 -14.81 -2.17
CA LEU A 212 -16.14 -13.46 -1.86
C LEU A 212 -14.63 -13.47 -1.56
N GLY A 213 -13.95 -12.48 -2.09
CA GLY A 213 -12.50 -12.42 -2.03
C GLY A 213 -11.78 -13.19 -3.13
N TYR A 214 -12.46 -13.84 -4.08
CA TYR A 214 -11.78 -14.47 -5.22
C TYR A 214 -11.03 -13.44 -6.09
N PHE A 215 -11.69 -12.33 -6.44
CA PHE A 215 -11.09 -11.25 -7.24
C PHE A 215 -10.64 -10.06 -6.39
N ASP A 216 -11.46 -9.64 -5.44
CA ASP A 216 -11.17 -8.52 -4.54
C ASP A 216 -10.31 -8.99 -3.35
N LEU A 217 -9.03 -8.62 -3.35
CA LEU A 217 -8.10 -9.03 -2.30
C LEU A 217 -8.36 -8.35 -0.96
N GLU A 218 -9.16 -7.27 -0.89
CA GLU A 218 -9.58 -6.70 0.39
C GLU A 218 -10.47 -7.68 1.17
N LEU A 219 -11.18 -8.57 0.48
CA LEU A 219 -12.03 -9.59 1.10
C LEU A 219 -11.32 -10.94 1.28
N ARG A 220 -10.06 -11.07 0.85
CA ARG A 220 -9.31 -12.34 0.91
C ARG A 220 -8.66 -12.55 2.28
N PRO A 221 -8.85 -13.71 2.95
CA PRO A 221 -8.12 -14.02 4.17
C PRO A 221 -6.61 -14.11 3.94
N CYS A 222 -5.83 -13.51 4.83
CA CYS A 222 -4.37 -13.48 4.76
C CYS A 222 -3.72 -14.56 5.62
N LEU A 223 -2.52 -14.97 5.24
CA LEU A 223 -1.55 -15.66 6.08
C LEU A 223 -0.96 -14.66 7.08
N GLU A 224 -0.56 -15.15 8.26
CA GLU A 224 0.10 -14.28 9.23
C GLU A 224 1.42 -13.74 8.65
N THR A 225 1.61 -12.42 8.71
CA THR A 225 2.83 -11.76 8.26
C THR A 225 3.04 -10.42 8.97
N LYS A 226 4.26 -9.88 8.86
CA LYS A 226 4.60 -8.54 9.31
C LYS A 226 4.90 -7.66 8.12
N VAL A 227 4.50 -6.39 8.19
CA VAL A 227 4.84 -5.35 7.23
C VAL A 227 5.57 -4.26 7.99
N ASP A 228 6.82 -4.02 7.60
CA ASP A 228 7.67 -2.98 8.15
C ASP A 228 7.82 -1.88 7.10
N ILE A 229 7.41 -0.67 7.44
CA ILE A 229 7.44 0.47 6.52
C ILE A 229 8.32 1.54 7.13
N PHE A 230 9.20 2.11 6.33
CA PHE A 230 10.07 3.19 6.75
C PHE A 230 10.35 4.13 5.59
N HIS A 231 10.82 5.33 5.93
CA HIS A 231 11.22 6.33 4.94
C HIS A 231 12.72 6.49 5.00
N GLN A 232 13.40 6.23 3.88
CA GLN A 232 14.79 6.59 3.72
C GLN A 232 14.85 8.10 3.48
N SER A 233 15.26 8.85 4.50
CA SER A 233 15.69 10.23 4.30
C SER A 233 16.76 10.22 3.21
N GLN A 234 16.59 11.04 2.17
CA GLN A 234 17.70 11.43 1.31
C GLN A 234 18.67 12.21 2.19
N ILE A 235 19.50 11.51 2.96
CA ILE A 235 20.83 12.01 3.24
C ILE A 235 21.46 11.97 1.86
N GLU A 236 21.53 13.12 1.19
CA GLU A 236 22.43 13.27 0.05
C GLU A 236 23.76 12.68 0.52
N ASP A 237 24.10 11.50 0.00
CA ASP A 237 25.43 10.94 0.09
C ASP A 237 26.30 11.95 -0.68
N ASN A 238 26.74 13.01 0.01
CA ASN A 238 27.89 13.82 -0.33
C ASN A 238 29.13 12.92 -0.21
N LYS A 239 29.20 11.91 -1.08
CA LYS A 239 30.42 11.17 -1.35
C LYS A 239 31.08 11.87 -2.53
N LYS A 240 31.98 12.77 -2.13
CA LYS A 240 33.15 13.19 -2.92
C LYS A 240 33.85 11.98 -3.54
#